data_AF-A0A963RBI4-F1
#
_entry.id   AF-A0A963RBI4-F1
#
_cell.length_a   1.000
_cell.length_b   1.000
_cell.length_c   1.000
_cell.angle_alpha   90.00
_cell.angle_beta   90.00
_cell.angle_gamma   90.00
#
_symmetry.space_group_name_H-M   'P 1'
#
loop_
_entity.id
_entity.type
_entity.pdbx_description
1 polymer ?
#
loop_
_entity_poly.entity_id
_entity_poly.type
_entity_poly.pdbx_seq_one_letter_code
_entity_poly.pdbx_strand_id
1 'polypeptide(L)'
;VAAPAFAIRKPAVAVFTLDDYVSAGIMTSLQAEVLRLNVATRANILVAGGTSTGKTTLTNALLAEVAKTSDRVVIIEDTRELQCAAPNLVAMRTKDGVATLSDLVRSSLRLRPDRIPVGEVRGSEALDLLKAWGTGHPGGIGTIHAGSGIGALRRLEQLIQEAVITVPRALIAETIDLVAVLAGRGSSRRLVELARVDGLGPDGDYAITPATTSKGDPS
;
A
#
# COMPACT_ATOMS: atom_id res chain seq x y z
N VAL A 1 -18.78 28.53 -5.43
CA VAL A 1 -17.48 29.21 -5.15
C VAL A 1 -17.51 30.54 -5.89
N ALA A 2 -17.44 31.68 -5.20
CA ALA A 2 -17.72 33.01 -5.78
C ALA A 2 -16.46 33.82 -6.19
N ALA A 3 -15.27 33.26 -5.99
CA ALA A 3 -13.99 33.86 -6.39
C ALA A 3 -12.98 32.74 -6.71
N PRO A 4 -11.90 33.01 -7.47
CA PRO A 4 -10.86 32.01 -7.75
C PRO A 4 -10.25 31.44 -6.46
N ALA A 5 -10.08 30.12 -6.42
CA ALA A 5 -9.45 29.41 -5.31
C ALA A 5 -8.29 28.57 -5.83
N PHE A 6 -7.23 28.42 -5.03
CA PHE A 6 -6.09 27.56 -5.35
C PHE A 6 -5.69 26.74 -4.13
N ALA A 7 -5.05 25.59 -4.38
CA ALA A 7 -4.46 24.75 -3.36
C ALA A 7 -3.03 24.41 -3.78
N ILE A 8 -2.08 24.54 -2.85
CA ILE A 8 -0.67 24.21 -3.09
C ILE A 8 -0.34 22.94 -2.30
N ARG A 9 0.14 21.91 -3.01
CA ARG A 9 0.65 20.69 -2.39
C ARG A 9 2.17 20.80 -2.26
N LYS A 10 2.65 21.00 -1.04
CA LYS A 10 4.09 21.05 -0.74
C LYS A 10 4.63 19.61 -0.66
N PRO A 11 5.68 19.24 -1.41
CA PRO A 11 6.33 17.94 -1.24
C PRO A 11 6.92 17.80 0.16
N ALA A 12 6.88 16.57 0.70
CA ALA A 12 7.63 16.26 1.91
C ALA A 12 9.13 16.41 1.64
N VAL A 13 9.84 17.12 2.51
CA VAL A 13 11.29 17.37 2.37
C VAL A 13 12.11 16.23 2.96
N ALA A 14 11.60 15.55 3.99
CA ALA A 14 12.25 14.44 4.66
C ALA A 14 11.39 13.17 4.60
N VAL A 15 12.02 12.04 4.33
CA VAL A 15 11.43 10.71 4.48
C VAL A 15 11.58 10.30 5.94
N PHE A 16 10.47 10.00 6.60
CA PHE A 16 10.48 9.43 7.95
C PHE A 16 10.79 7.94 7.85
N THR A 17 11.68 7.45 8.70
CA THR A 17 12.01 6.02 8.83
C THR A 17 11.02 5.32 9.76
N LEU A 18 11.02 3.98 9.76
CA LEU A 18 10.24 3.23 10.76
C LEU A 18 10.73 3.49 12.19
N ASP A 19 12.03 3.74 12.39
CA ASP A 19 12.59 4.10 13.69
C ASP A 19 12.08 5.47 14.18
N ASP A 20 11.86 6.42 13.27
CA ASP A 20 11.22 7.70 13.61
C ASP A 20 9.77 7.51 14.08
N TYR A 21 9.03 6.59 13.44
CA TYR A 21 7.67 6.25 13.86
C TYR A 21 7.64 5.62 15.26
N VAL A 22 8.61 4.75 15.58
CA VAL A 22 8.77 4.17 16.92
C VAL A 22 9.12 5.24 17.94
N SER A 23 10.10 6.08 17.63
CA SER A 23 10.56 7.17 18.52
C SER A 23 9.45 8.18 18.81
N ALA A 24 8.58 8.46 17.83
CA ALA A 24 7.41 9.32 17.98
C ALA A 24 6.21 8.63 18.65
N GLY A 25 6.31 7.35 19.00
CA GLY A 25 5.22 6.57 19.59
C GLY A 25 4.03 6.34 18.64
N ILE A 26 4.25 6.44 17.33
CA ILE A 26 3.22 6.21 16.30
C ILE A 26 2.96 4.71 16.12
N MET A 27 4.01 3.89 16.22
CA MET A 27 3.94 2.42 16.21
C MET A 27 4.90 1.83 17.24
N THR A 28 4.71 0.56 17.58
CA THR A 28 5.62 -0.17 18.46
C THR A 28 6.83 -0.71 17.70
N SER A 29 7.92 -1.02 18.40
CA SER A 29 9.10 -1.66 17.80
C SER A 29 8.77 -2.99 17.11
N LEU A 30 7.85 -3.77 17.70
CA LEU A 30 7.38 -5.03 17.12
C LEU A 30 6.63 -4.80 15.79
N GLN A 31 5.77 -3.77 15.71
CA GLN A 31 5.10 -3.42 14.45
C GLN A 31 6.11 -3.01 13.38
N ALA A 32 7.14 -2.23 13.74
CA ALA A 32 8.20 -1.84 12.83
C ALA A 32 9.00 -3.06 12.32
N GLU A 33 9.33 -4.00 13.21
CA GLU A 33 10.02 -5.24 12.84
C GLU A 33 9.18 -6.11 11.89
N VAL A 34 7.89 -6.29 12.18
CA VAL A 34 6.96 -7.01 11.29
C VAL A 34 6.91 -6.34 9.91
N LEU A 35 6.84 -5.01 9.84
CA LEU A 35 6.86 -4.28 8.57
C LEU A 35 8.18 -4.48 7.82
N ARG A 36 9.33 -4.38 8.50
CA ARG A 36 10.66 -4.63 7.88
C ARG A 36 10.76 -6.04 7.32
N LEU A 37 10.33 -7.05 8.08
CA LEU A 37 10.32 -8.44 7.66
C LEU A 37 9.48 -8.61 6.40
N ASN A 38 8.24 -8.09 6.40
CA ASN A 38 7.34 -8.20 5.26
C ASN A 38 7.86 -7.46 4.02
N VAL A 39 8.52 -6.31 4.19
CA VAL A 39 9.23 -5.65 3.08
C VAL A 39 10.33 -6.56 2.54
N ALA A 40 11.19 -7.11 3.41
CA ALA A 40 12.31 -7.96 3.02
C ALA A 40 11.85 -9.24 2.31
N THR A 41 10.76 -9.86 2.76
CA THR A 41 10.18 -11.07 2.14
C THR A 41 9.28 -10.77 0.94
N ARG A 42 9.25 -9.51 0.44
CA ARG A 42 8.43 -9.08 -0.69
C ARG A 42 6.93 -9.39 -0.50
N ALA A 43 6.41 -9.18 0.71
CA ALA A 43 4.96 -9.22 0.94
C ALA A 43 4.28 -8.00 0.28
N ASN A 44 3.06 -8.19 -0.21
CA ASN A 44 2.20 -7.13 -0.73
C ASN A 44 1.50 -6.42 0.44
N ILE A 45 1.83 -5.14 0.64
CA ILE A 45 1.40 -4.35 1.79
C ILE A 45 0.42 -3.26 1.34
N LEU A 46 -0.78 -3.27 1.92
CA LEU A 46 -1.77 -2.23 1.73
C LEU A 46 -1.80 -1.27 2.92
N VAL A 47 -1.45 -0.01 2.70
CA VAL A 47 -1.50 1.04 3.73
C VAL A 47 -2.86 1.73 3.68
N ALA A 48 -3.66 1.52 4.70
CA ALA A 48 -4.99 2.09 4.83
C ALA A 48 -5.05 3.26 5.83
N GLY A 49 -6.10 4.05 5.72
CA GLY A 49 -6.35 5.19 6.61
C GLY A 49 -7.16 6.31 5.96
N GLY A 50 -7.71 7.17 6.80
CA GLY A 50 -8.46 8.35 6.35
C GLY A 50 -7.60 9.41 5.64
N THR A 51 -8.23 10.50 5.22
CA THR A 51 -7.51 11.68 4.71
C THR A 51 -6.59 12.26 5.78
N SER A 52 -5.34 12.56 5.40
CA SER A 52 -4.31 13.17 6.24
C SER A 52 -3.83 12.33 7.45
N THR A 53 -4.15 11.02 7.48
CA THR A 53 -3.63 10.11 8.54
C THR A 53 -2.16 9.74 8.33
N GLY A 54 -1.58 10.03 7.15
CA GLY A 54 -0.15 9.82 6.88
C GLY A 54 0.18 8.55 6.09
N LYS A 55 -0.78 7.99 5.32
CA LYS A 55 -0.59 6.80 4.48
C LYS A 55 0.67 6.88 3.61
N THR A 56 0.75 7.92 2.76
CA THR A 56 1.88 8.14 1.86
C THR A 56 3.20 8.32 2.62
N THR A 57 3.16 8.93 3.81
CA THR A 57 4.35 9.05 4.68
C THR A 57 4.84 7.70 5.17
N LEU A 58 3.94 6.80 5.60
CA LEU A 58 4.32 5.44 5.98
C LEU A 58 4.77 4.63 4.77
N THR A 59 4.12 4.78 3.62
CA THR A 59 4.58 4.17 2.37
C THR A 59 6.01 4.59 2.03
N ASN A 60 6.38 5.86 2.20
CA ASN A 60 7.75 6.32 2.01
C ASN A 60 8.74 5.71 3.01
N ALA A 61 8.32 5.48 4.26
CA ALA A 61 9.13 4.75 5.24
C ALA A 61 9.38 3.29 4.79
N LEU A 62 8.35 2.61 4.26
CA LEU A 62 8.49 1.26 3.72
C LEU A 62 9.35 1.24 2.45
N LEU A 63 9.24 2.26 1.59
CA LEU A 63 10.11 2.41 0.41
C LEU A 63 11.57 2.69 0.78
N ALA A 64 11.83 3.29 1.94
CA ALA A 64 13.19 3.43 2.47
C ALA A 64 13.76 2.07 2.90
N GLU A 65 12.93 1.15 3.40
CA GLU A 65 13.33 -0.24 3.64
C GLU A 65 13.55 -1.01 2.32
N VAL A 66 12.68 -0.81 1.33
CA VAL A 66 12.87 -1.37 -0.03
C VAL A 66 14.18 -0.88 -0.65
N ALA A 67 14.55 0.38 -0.47
CA ALA A 67 15.77 0.95 -1.03
C ALA A 67 17.06 0.31 -0.49
N LYS A 68 16.99 -0.47 0.61
CA LYS A 68 18.10 -1.25 1.15
C LYS A 68 18.34 -2.57 0.40
N THR A 69 17.45 -2.94 -0.53
CA THR A 69 17.58 -4.13 -1.37
C THR A 69 18.14 -3.77 -2.76
N SER A 70 18.35 -4.78 -3.60
CA SER A 70 18.74 -4.61 -5.01
C SER A 70 17.55 -4.62 -5.97
N ASP A 71 16.32 -4.47 -5.45
CA ASP A 71 15.10 -4.63 -6.22
C ASP A 71 14.96 -3.52 -7.28
N ARG A 72 14.53 -3.90 -8.48
CA ARG A 72 14.05 -2.93 -9.48
C ARG A 72 12.66 -2.44 -9.11
N VAL A 73 12.55 -1.16 -8.77
CA VAL A 73 11.30 -0.55 -8.32
C VAL A 73 10.67 0.24 -9.45
N VAL A 74 9.39 -0.02 -9.76
CA VAL A 74 8.60 0.81 -10.68
C VAL A 74 7.46 1.46 -9.92
N ILE A 75 7.64 2.74 -9.57
CA ILE A 75 6.63 3.54 -8.87
C ILE A 75 5.59 4.05 -9.86
N ILE A 76 4.30 3.98 -9.49
CA ILE A 76 3.18 4.48 -10.29
C ILE A 76 2.32 5.42 -9.44
N GLU A 77 2.12 6.66 -9.89
CA GLU A 77 1.35 7.66 -9.13
C GLU A 77 0.56 8.65 -10.00
N ASP A 78 -0.50 9.25 -9.46
CA ASP A 78 -1.16 10.40 -10.08
C ASP A 78 -0.47 11.72 -9.78
N THR A 79 0.00 11.88 -8.54
CA THR A 79 0.77 13.02 -8.07
C THR A 79 2.05 12.49 -7.46
N ARG A 80 3.20 13.10 -7.79
CA ARG A 80 4.49 12.69 -7.24
C ARG A 80 4.54 12.96 -5.74
N GLU A 81 4.44 11.91 -4.94
CA GLU A 81 4.58 11.97 -3.49
C GLU A 81 5.48 10.87 -2.94
N LEU A 82 5.53 9.73 -3.63
CA LEU A 82 6.35 8.61 -3.25
C LEU A 82 7.82 8.93 -3.46
N GLN A 83 8.61 8.62 -2.44
CA GLN A 83 10.04 8.86 -2.39
C GLN A 83 10.74 7.53 -2.13
N CYS A 84 11.58 7.12 -3.07
CA CYS A 84 12.37 5.91 -2.98
C CYS A 84 13.79 6.19 -3.47
N ALA A 85 14.78 5.75 -2.71
CA ALA A 85 16.20 5.90 -3.04
C ALA A 85 16.80 4.62 -3.65
N ALA A 86 15.97 3.66 -4.06
CA ALA A 86 16.45 2.42 -4.69
C ALA A 86 17.31 2.76 -5.92
N PRO A 87 18.49 2.15 -6.08
CA PRO A 87 19.38 2.45 -7.22
C PRO A 87 18.74 2.18 -8.58
N ASN A 88 17.85 1.19 -8.65
CA ASN A 88 17.17 0.76 -9.87
C ASN A 88 15.70 1.19 -9.87
N LEU A 89 15.46 2.49 -9.95
CA LEU A 89 14.14 3.10 -9.87
C LEU A 89 13.65 3.61 -11.23
N VAL A 90 12.40 3.28 -11.57
CA VAL A 90 11.62 3.96 -12.61
C VAL A 90 10.38 4.57 -11.97
N ALA A 91 10.14 5.86 -12.21
CA ALA A 91 8.94 6.54 -11.74
C ALA A 91 8.02 6.88 -12.91
N MET A 92 6.80 6.37 -12.87
CA MET A 92 5.76 6.56 -13.87
C MET A 92 4.62 7.38 -13.25
N ARG A 93 4.05 8.29 -14.05
CA ARG A 93 2.96 9.16 -13.60
C ARG A 93 1.82 9.18 -14.60
N THR A 94 0.58 9.21 -14.12
CA THR A 94 -0.57 9.41 -14.99
C THR A 94 -0.53 10.79 -15.62
N LYS A 95 -1.20 10.89 -16.77
CA LYS A 95 -1.38 12.14 -17.49
C LYS A 95 -2.74 12.10 -18.16
N ASP A 96 -3.59 13.07 -17.80
CA ASP A 96 -4.95 13.15 -18.31
C ASP A 96 -4.99 13.08 -19.84
N GLY A 97 -5.86 12.21 -20.36
CA GLY A 97 -6.00 11.96 -21.79
C GLY A 97 -4.84 11.22 -22.46
N VAL A 98 -3.81 10.81 -21.71
CA VAL A 98 -2.61 10.15 -22.26
C VAL A 98 -2.36 8.78 -21.63
N ALA A 99 -2.37 8.69 -20.29
CA ALA A 99 -2.14 7.43 -19.60
C ALA A 99 -2.84 7.41 -18.24
N THR A 100 -3.69 6.40 -18.05
CA THR A 100 -4.36 6.09 -16.78
C THR A 100 -3.45 5.24 -15.88
N LEU A 101 -3.81 5.09 -14.60
CA LEU A 101 -3.05 4.23 -13.68
C LEU A 101 -3.01 2.78 -14.19
N SER A 102 -4.13 2.26 -14.73
CA SER A 102 -4.20 0.97 -15.41
C SER A 102 -3.20 0.83 -16.55
N ASP A 103 -3.08 1.85 -17.41
CA ASP A 103 -2.13 1.83 -18.53
C ASP A 103 -0.68 1.74 -18.05
N LEU A 104 -0.36 2.45 -16.96
CA LEU A 104 0.97 2.43 -16.36
C LEU A 104 1.27 1.10 -15.69
N VAL A 105 0.30 0.49 -15.00
CA VAL A 105 0.46 -0.84 -14.39
C VAL A 105 0.73 -1.89 -15.47
N ARG A 106 -0.02 -1.89 -16.57
CA ARG A 106 0.23 -2.85 -17.67
C ARG A 106 1.58 -2.60 -18.35
N SER A 107 1.96 -1.33 -18.50
CA SER A 107 3.23 -0.95 -19.10
C SER A 107 4.42 -1.33 -18.21
N SER A 108 4.27 -1.24 -16.89
CA SER A 108 5.35 -1.54 -15.94
C SER A 108 5.79 -3.00 -16.02
N LEU A 109 4.88 -3.94 -16.32
CA LEU A 109 5.20 -5.37 -16.47
C LEU A 109 6.28 -5.63 -17.53
N ARG A 110 6.37 -4.78 -18.56
CA ARG A 110 7.41 -4.89 -19.61
C ARG A 110 8.77 -4.40 -19.14
N LEU A 111 8.81 -3.66 -18.04
CA LEU A 111 10.04 -3.10 -17.45
C LEU A 111 10.72 -4.09 -16.51
N ARG A 112 10.20 -5.32 -16.36
CA ARG A 112 10.71 -6.36 -15.45
C ARG A 112 10.93 -5.84 -14.02
N PRO A 113 9.88 -5.27 -13.37
CA PRO A 113 10.00 -4.81 -11.99
C PRO A 113 10.23 -5.98 -11.05
N ASP A 114 10.97 -5.77 -9.97
CA ASP A 114 10.87 -6.63 -8.80
C ASP A 114 9.72 -6.20 -7.89
N ARG A 115 9.36 -4.90 -7.91
CA ARG A 115 8.27 -4.32 -7.11
C ARG A 115 7.53 -3.23 -7.88
N ILE A 116 6.23 -3.16 -7.64
CA ILE A 116 5.36 -2.12 -8.22
C ILE A 116 4.62 -1.38 -7.09
N PRO A 117 5.24 -0.36 -6.47
CA PRO A 117 4.54 0.51 -5.53
C PRO A 117 3.57 1.45 -6.25
N VAL A 118 2.40 1.68 -5.66
CA VAL A 118 1.35 2.55 -6.19
C VAL A 118 0.99 3.61 -5.16
N GLY A 119 0.92 4.87 -5.60
CA GLY A 119 0.61 6.00 -4.73
C GLY A 119 -0.71 5.82 -3.97
N GLU A 120 -1.83 5.71 -4.68
CA GLU A 120 -3.15 5.43 -4.08
C GLU A 120 -4.05 4.74 -5.10
N VAL A 121 -4.75 3.70 -4.65
CA VAL A 121 -5.74 2.97 -5.46
C VAL A 121 -7.11 3.61 -5.21
N ARG A 122 -7.74 4.10 -6.28
CA ARG A 122 -8.93 4.95 -6.26
C ARG A 122 -10.06 4.46 -7.16
N GLY A 123 -9.79 3.55 -8.10
CA GLY A 123 -10.75 3.08 -9.09
C GLY A 123 -10.44 1.67 -9.62
N SER A 124 -10.98 1.41 -10.81
CA SER A 124 -10.87 0.13 -11.54
C SER A 124 -9.44 -0.40 -11.75
N GLU A 125 -8.40 0.43 -11.65
CA GLU A 125 -7.00 -0.01 -11.71
C GLU A 125 -6.62 -1.02 -10.63
N ALA A 126 -7.41 -1.10 -9.55
CA ALA A 126 -7.29 -2.10 -8.50
C ALA A 126 -7.14 -3.54 -9.05
N LEU A 127 -7.87 -3.88 -10.11
CA LEU A 127 -7.82 -5.22 -10.72
C LEU A 127 -6.51 -5.45 -11.48
N ASP A 128 -6.06 -4.46 -12.25
CA ASP A 128 -4.78 -4.54 -12.95
C ASP A 128 -3.62 -4.65 -11.95
N LEU A 129 -3.70 -3.92 -10.84
CA LEU A 129 -2.71 -3.96 -9.76
C LEU A 129 -2.65 -5.32 -9.07
N LEU A 130 -3.80 -5.89 -8.71
CA LEU A 130 -3.85 -7.23 -8.11
C LEU A 130 -3.31 -8.30 -9.05
N LYS A 131 -3.63 -8.21 -10.34
CA LYS A 131 -3.04 -9.13 -11.33
C LYS A 131 -1.53 -8.96 -11.39
N ALA A 132 -1.02 -7.73 -11.41
CA ALA A 132 0.42 -7.47 -11.44
C ALA A 132 1.13 -8.07 -10.22
N TRP A 133 0.62 -7.82 -9.02
CA TRP A 133 1.16 -8.32 -7.76
C TRP A 133 1.03 -9.84 -7.62
N GLY A 134 -0.12 -10.41 -8.02
CA GLY A 134 -0.38 -11.84 -7.96
C GLY A 134 0.32 -12.66 -9.06
N THR A 135 0.77 -12.03 -10.15
CA THR A 135 1.42 -12.72 -11.29
C THR A 135 2.88 -12.31 -11.47
N GLY A 136 3.70 -12.71 -10.50
CA GLY A 136 5.15 -12.70 -10.63
C GLY A 136 5.86 -11.39 -10.26
N HIS A 137 5.14 -10.40 -9.72
CA HIS A 137 5.74 -9.13 -9.26
C HIS A 137 5.31 -8.79 -7.81
N PRO A 138 5.66 -9.65 -6.83
CA PRO A 138 5.27 -9.44 -5.43
C PRO A 138 6.00 -8.25 -4.80
N GLY A 139 5.75 -7.96 -3.53
CA GLY A 139 6.40 -6.85 -2.81
C GLY A 139 5.82 -5.49 -3.16
N GLY A 140 4.59 -5.49 -3.68
CA GLY A 140 3.80 -4.30 -3.94
C GLY A 140 3.49 -3.53 -2.66
N ILE A 141 3.49 -2.20 -2.75
CA ILE A 141 3.07 -1.34 -1.64
C ILE A 141 2.09 -0.31 -2.21
N GLY A 142 0.86 -0.31 -1.71
CA GLY A 142 -0.19 0.60 -2.16
C GLY A 142 -0.82 1.34 -1.01
N THR A 143 -1.45 2.48 -1.29
CA THR A 143 -2.35 3.11 -0.31
C THR A 143 -3.82 3.02 -0.73
N ILE A 144 -4.71 2.96 0.25
CA ILE A 144 -6.17 2.96 0.03
C ILE A 144 -6.88 3.72 1.15
N HIS A 145 -8.01 4.34 0.84
CA HIS A 145 -8.82 5.00 1.86
C HIS A 145 -9.77 4.01 2.56
N ALA A 146 -9.41 3.58 3.77
CA ALA A 146 -10.23 2.70 4.60
C ALA A 146 -9.94 2.95 6.10
N GLY A 147 -10.89 2.59 6.97
CA GLY A 147 -10.79 2.79 8.42
C GLY A 147 -10.33 1.57 9.23
N SER A 148 -10.23 0.40 8.60
CA SER A 148 -9.85 -0.88 9.22
C SER A 148 -9.24 -1.82 8.18
N GLY A 149 -8.61 -2.90 8.62
CA GLY A 149 -8.00 -3.93 7.77
C GLY A 149 -9.04 -4.58 6.86
N ILE A 150 -10.13 -5.06 7.45
CA ILE A 150 -11.25 -5.65 6.72
C ILE A 150 -11.90 -4.63 5.78
N GLY A 151 -12.01 -3.38 6.21
CA GLY A 151 -12.55 -2.28 5.41
C GLY A 151 -11.69 -1.99 4.19
N ALA A 152 -10.36 -2.15 4.27
CA ALA A 152 -9.45 -1.96 3.15
C ALA A 152 -9.64 -3.03 2.07
N LEU A 153 -9.79 -4.31 2.46
CA LEU A 153 -10.04 -5.41 1.53
C LEU A 153 -11.41 -5.26 0.84
N ARG A 154 -12.46 -4.95 1.61
CA ARG A 154 -13.79 -4.65 1.06
C ARG A 154 -13.80 -3.42 0.16
N ARG A 155 -13.00 -2.39 0.48
CA ARG A 155 -12.85 -1.21 -0.39
C ARG A 155 -12.17 -1.59 -1.69
N LEU A 156 -11.13 -2.41 -1.65
CA LEU A 156 -10.46 -2.90 -2.85
C LEU A 156 -11.42 -3.71 -3.74
N GLU A 157 -12.27 -4.55 -3.13
CA GLU A 157 -13.35 -5.26 -3.82
C GLU A 157 -14.32 -4.31 -4.54
N GLN A 158 -14.78 -3.25 -3.87
CA GLN A 158 -15.64 -2.24 -4.49
C GLN A 158 -14.98 -1.55 -5.68
N LEU A 159 -13.69 -1.23 -5.58
CA LEU A 159 -12.94 -0.60 -6.66
C LEU A 159 -12.81 -1.52 -7.88
N ILE A 160 -12.59 -2.82 -7.65
CA ILE A 160 -12.56 -3.82 -8.73
C ILE A 160 -13.93 -3.98 -9.38
N GLN A 161 -15.01 -3.85 -8.60
CA GLN A 161 -16.38 -3.96 -9.10
C GLN A 161 -16.71 -2.88 -10.15
N GLU A 162 -15.95 -1.78 -10.20
CA GLU A 162 -16.05 -0.78 -11.27
C GLU A 162 -15.60 -1.31 -12.64
N ALA A 163 -14.75 -2.34 -12.67
CA ALA A 163 -14.24 -2.97 -13.90
C ALA A 163 -14.94 -4.29 -14.28
N VAL A 164 -15.47 -5.04 -13.32
CA VAL A 164 -16.01 -6.39 -13.54
C VAL A 164 -17.28 -6.64 -12.73
N ILE A 165 -18.17 -7.46 -13.29
CA ILE A 165 -19.43 -7.85 -12.63
C ILE A 165 -19.17 -8.76 -11.43
N THR A 166 -18.31 -9.76 -11.60
CA THR A 166 -17.95 -10.72 -10.55
C THR A 166 -16.54 -10.43 -10.06
N VAL A 167 -16.42 -9.97 -8.82
CA VAL A 167 -15.13 -9.65 -8.21
C VAL A 167 -14.42 -10.94 -7.78
N PRO A 168 -13.15 -11.16 -8.18
CA PRO A 168 -12.39 -12.33 -7.74
C PRO A 168 -11.88 -12.14 -6.30
N ARG A 169 -12.75 -12.34 -5.30
CA ARG A 169 -12.43 -12.13 -3.88
C ARG A 169 -11.27 -13.01 -3.38
N ALA A 170 -11.19 -14.26 -3.87
CA ALA A 170 -10.07 -15.15 -3.58
C ALA A 170 -8.73 -14.54 -4.04
N LEU A 171 -8.69 -13.95 -5.24
CA LEU A 171 -7.48 -13.29 -5.75
C LEU A 171 -7.05 -12.11 -4.86
N ILE A 172 -8.00 -11.31 -4.35
CA ILE A 172 -7.68 -10.25 -3.38
C ILE A 172 -7.01 -10.85 -2.14
N ALA A 173 -7.63 -11.87 -1.56
CA ALA A 173 -7.19 -12.48 -0.30
C ALA A 173 -5.86 -13.23 -0.44
N GLU A 174 -5.57 -13.79 -1.61
CA GLU A 174 -4.29 -14.46 -1.94
C GLU A 174 -3.17 -13.47 -2.27
N THR A 175 -3.53 -12.28 -2.79
CA THR A 175 -2.52 -11.32 -3.26
C THR A 175 -2.10 -10.35 -2.17
N ILE A 176 -3.00 -9.91 -1.30
CA ILE A 176 -2.65 -8.95 -0.22
C ILE A 176 -2.19 -9.74 0.99
N ASP A 177 -0.95 -9.54 1.44
CA ASP A 177 -0.42 -10.26 2.60
C ASP A 177 -0.67 -9.52 3.92
N LEU A 178 -0.56 -8.19 3.89
CA LEU A 178 -0.56 -7.34 5.07
C LEU A 178 -1.31 -6.04 4.85
N VAL A 179 -2.14 -5.66 5.83
CA VAL A 179 -2.82 -4.35 5.86
C VAL A 179 -2.35 -3.56 7.08
N ALA A 180 -1.84 -2.36 6.84
CA ALA A 180 -1.40 -1.43 7.87
C ALA A 180 -2.34 -0.22 7.93
N VAL A 181 -3.06 -0.04 9.04
CA VAL A 181 -4.10 1.00 9.15
C VAL A 181 -3.63 2.15 10.04
N LEU A 182 -3.56 3.35 9.46
CA LEU A 182 -3.27 4.59 10.18
C LEU A 182 -4.56 5.35 10.52
N ALA A 183 -4.66 5.78 11.78
CA ALA A 183 -5.69 6.69 12.25
C ALA A 183 -5.09 7.88 13.02
N GLY A 184 -5.93 8.86 13.34
CA GLY A 184 -5.51 10.09 14.01
C GLY A 184 -4.77 11.07 13.08
N ARG A 185 -4.42 12.24 13.63
CA ARG A 185 -3.75 13.33 12.92
C ARG A 185 -2.81 14.07 13.87
N GLY A 186 -1.73 14.65 13.34
CA GLY A 186 -0.74 15.34 14.16
C GLY A 186 -0.19 14.42 15.25
N SER A 187 -0.24 14.87 16.50
CA SER A 187 0.25 14.12 17.67
C SER A 187 -0.56 12.86 18.00
N SER A 188 -1.81 12.75 17.54
CA SER A 188 -2.65 11.55 17.76
C SER A 188 -2.50 10.48 16.69
N ARG A 189 -1.64 10.71 15.68
CA ARG A 189 -1.40 9.73 14.60
C ARG A 189 -0.87 8.43 15.18
N ARG A 190 -1.50 7.29 14.87
CA ARG A 190 -1.10 5.95 15.33
C ARG A 190 -1.33 4.90 14.24
N LEU A 191 -0.47 3.87 14.22
CA LEU A 191 -0.74 2.61 13.53
C LEU A 191 -1.69 1.79 14.43
N VAL A 192 -2.98 1.87 14.13
CA VAL A 192 -4.04 1.32 15.00
C VAL A 192 -4.33 -0.15 14.71
N GLU A 193 -3.95 -0.65 13.55
CA GLU A 193 -4.13 -2.04 13.15
C GLU A 193 -3.00 -2.44 12.21
N LEU A 194 -2.44 -3.63 12.44
CA LEU A 194 -1.52 -4.29 11.54
C LEU A 194 -1.99 -5.73 11.40
N ALA A 195 -2.62 -6.05 10.27
CA ALA A 195 -3.36 -7.28 10.08
C ALA A 195 -2.76 -8.09 8.93
N ARG A 196 -2.56 -9.38 9.15
CA ARG A 196 -2.28 -10.37 8.10
C ARG A 196 -3.60 -10.79 7.47
N VAL A 197 -3.58 -11.04 6.16
CA VAL A 197 -4.72 -11.62 5.44
C VAL A 197 -4.55 -13.13 5.39
N ASP A 198 -5.55 -13.87 5.86
CA ASP A 198 -5.52 -15.33 6.00
C ASP A 198 -6.41 -16.04 4.96
N GLY A 199 -6.94 -15.30 3.99
CA GLY A 199 -7.82 -15.82 2.94
C GLY A 199 -9.28 -15.41 3.12
N LEU A 200 -10.19 -16.29 2.72
CA LEU A 200 -11.63 -16.16 2.93
C LEU A 200 -12.08 -17.08 4.07
N GLY A 201 -12.88 -16.54 4.98
CA GLY A 201 -13.51 -17.26 6.08
C GLY A 201 -14.69 -18.14 5.65
N PRO A 202 -15.22 -18.96 6.57
CA PRO A 202 -16.35 -19.87 6.29
C PRO A 202 -17.66 -19.15 5.92
N ASP A 203 -17.82 -17.90 6.35
CA ASP A 203 -18.93 -17.02 5.99
C ASP A 203 -18.76 -16.38 4.60
N GLY A 204 -17.64 -16.66 3.95
CA GLY A 204 -17.25 -16.10 2.67
C GLY A 204 -16.69 -14.69 2.75
N ASP A 205 -16.50 -14.10 3.94
CA ASP A 205 -15.82 -12.80 4.08
C ASP A 205 -14.30 -12.94 4.21
N TYR A 206 -13.54 -11.85 4.14
CA TYR A 206 -12.09 -11.92 4.33
C TYR A 206 -11.74 -12.27 5.78
N ALA A 207 -10.82 -13.21 5.97
CA ALA A 207 -10.25 -13.53 7.26
C ALA A 207 -8.95 -12.75 7.47
N ILE A 208 -8.81 -12.09 8.62
CA ILE A 208 -7.59 -11.38 9.00
C ILE A 208 -7.22 -11.65 10.46
N THR A 209 -5.93 -11.69 10.77
CA THR A 209 -5.39 -11.83 12.13
C THR A 209 -4.37 -10.75 12.45
N PRO A 210 -4.18 -10.37 13.73
CA PRO A 210 -3.13 -9.43 14.10
C PRO A 210 -1.74 -9.95 13.70
N ALA A 211 -0.96 -9.15 12.97
CA ALA A 211 0.36 -9.56 12.51
C ALA A 211 1.42 -9.55 13.63
N THR A 212 1.07 -9.04 14.82
CA THR A 212 1.93 -8.94 16.00
C THR A 212 1.74 -10.06 17.01
N THR A 213 0.77 -10.96 16.82
CA THR A 213 0.70 -12.19 17.62
C THR A 213 1.72 -13.17 17.07
N SER A 214 2.64 -13.67 17.91
CA SER A 214 3.53 -14.77 17.53
C SER A 214 2.65 -15.93 17.05
N LYS A 215 2.96 -16.52 15.87
CA LYS A 215 2.43 -17.85 15.55
C LYS A 215 2.78 -18.71 16.76
N GLY A 216 1.78 -19.15 17.52
CA GLY A 216 2.00 -20.00 18.67
C GLY A 216 2.83 -21.20 18.23
N ASP A 217 3.82 -21.56 19.05
CA ASP A 217 4.42 -22.89 18.98
C ASP A 217 3.28 -23.92 18.92
N PRO A 218 3.36 -24.90 18.01
CA PRO A 218 2.42 -26.01 18.06
C PRO A 218 2.64 -26.74 19.38
N SER A 219 1.66 -26.62 20.27
CA SER A 219 1.48 -27.46 21.45
C SER A 219 1.28 -28.92 21.06
#